data_AF-A0A7I7VR99-F1
#
_entry.id   AF-A0A7I7VR99-F1
#
_cell.length_a   1.000
_cell.length_b   1.000
_cell.length_c   1.000
_cell.angle_alpha   90.00
_cell.angle_beta   90.00
_cell.angle_gamma   90.00
#
_symmetry.space_group_name_H-M   'P 1'
#
loop_
_entity.id
_entity.type
_entity.pdbx_description
1 polymer ?
#
loop_
_entity_poly.entity_id
_entity_poly.type
_entity_poly.pdbx_seq_one_letter_code
_entity_poly.pdbx_strand_id
1 'polypeptide(L)'
;MLRELRHDLREGVYHPAPARRVEIDKPQGGKRPLGIPTVRDRVAQQAAKLVLEPIFEADFAPCSYGFRPKRSATQAMERLRTGFIEGYRFVVEFDIANFFGEIDHERLLAEVSRRVSDRRVLKLLRLWL
;
A
#
# COMPACT_ATOMS: atom_id res chain seq x y z
N MET A 1 -18.98 2.93 17.78
CA MET A 1 -17.84 2.90 16.82
C MET A 1 -17.84 1.72 15.84
N LEU A 2 -17.39 0.49 16.19
CA LEU A 2 -17.23 -0.58 15.17
C LEU A 2 -18.56 -1.02 14.52
N ARG A 3 -19.64 -1.08 15.31
CA ARG A 3 -20.97 -1.42 14.81
C ARG A 3 -21.49 -0.38 13.81
N GLU A 4 -21.33 0.90 14.12
CA GLU A 4 -21.65 2.01 13.22
C GLU A 4 -20.79 1.97 11.96
N LEU A 5 -19.47 1.83 12.07
CA LEU A 5 -18.58 1.76 10.90
C LEU A 5 -18.99 0.62 9.96
N ARG A 6 -19.29 -0.55 10.52
CA ARG A 6 -19.80 -1.69 9.75
C ARG A 6 -21.12 -1.36 9.06
N HIS A 7 -22.06 -0.72 9.75
CA HIS A 7 -23.33 -0.29 9.18
C HIS A 7 -23.08 0.67 8.02
N ASP A 8 -22.28 1.71 8.22
CA ASP A 8 -22.05 2.75 7.22
C ASP A 8 -21.31 2.23 5.98
N LEU A 9 -20.38 1.29 6.16
CA LEU A 9 -19.73 0.58 5.06
C LEU A 9 -20.69 -0.30 4.27
N ARG A 10 -21.65 -0.97 4.95
CA ARG A 10 -22.64 -1.83 4.30
C ARG A 10 -23.69 -1.05 3.52
N GLU A 11 -24.17 0.04 4.10
CA GLU A 11 -25.15 0.94 3.47
C GLU A 11 -24.50 1.87 2.43
N GLY A 12 -23.16 1.87 2.32
CA GLY A 12 -22.44 2.69 1.34
C GLY A 12 -22.46 4.19 1.64
N VAL A 13 -22.74 4.56 2.89
CA VAL A 13 -22.76 5.95 3.39
C VAL A 13 -21.46 6.36 4.07
N TYR A 14 -20.52 5.43 4.24
CA TYR A 14 -19.17 5.73 4.72
C TYR A 14 -18.44 6.72 3.81
N HIS A 15 -17.93 7.80 4.42
CA HIS A 15 -17.04 8.76 3.79
C HIS A 15 -15.81 8.96 4.69
N PRO A 16 -14.59 8.86 4.16
CA PRO A 16 -13.37 9.07 4.95
C PRO A 16 -13.24 10.53 5.37
N ALA A 17 -12.70 10.75 6.56
CA ALA A 17 -12.37 12.10 6.99
C ALA A 17 -11.05 12.57 6.34
N PRO A 18 -10.86 13.89 6.15
CA PRO A 18 -9.60 14.42 5.65
C PRO A 18 -8.41 13.98 6.51
N ALA A 19 -7.36 13.48 5.86
CA ALA A 19 -6.15 13.07 6.57
C ALA A 19 -5.43 14.30 7.16
N ARG A 20 -4.99 14.19 8.42
CA ARG A 20 -4.23 15.26 9.08
C ARG A 20 -2.82 15.32 8.48
N ARG A 21 -2.44 16.46 7.90
CA ARG A 21 -1.08 16.69 7.39
C ARG A 21 -0.14 16.99 8.55
N VAL A 22 0.98 16.28 8.60
CA VAL A 22 2.08 16.49 9.55
C VAL A 22 3.38 16.45 8.78
N GLU A 23 4.28 17.40 9.02
CA GLU A 23 5.64 17.34 8.48
C GLU A 23 6.58 16.73 9.52
N ILE A 24 7.36 15.73 9.12
CA ILE A 24 8.42 15.15 9.95
C ILE A 24 9.77 15.36 9.30
N ASP A 25 10.80 15.56 10.11
CA ASP A 25 12.16 15.75 9.60
C ASP A 25 12.74 14.44 9.08
N LYS A 26 13.48 14.51 7.98
CA LYS A 26 14.27 13.39 7.47
C LYS A 26 15.62 13.31 8.19
N PRO A 27 16.18 12.10 8.38
CA PRO A 27 17.52 11.93 8.97
C PRO A 27 18.64 12.68 8.25
N GLN A 28 18.51 12.90 6.95
CA GLN A 28 19.51 13.53 6.07
C GLN A 28 19.11 14.95 5.64
N GLY A 29 18.13 15.57 6.30
CA GLY A 29 17.63 16.91 5.97
C GLY A 29 16.40 16.92 5.03
N GLY A 30 15.64 18.00 5.11
CA GLY A 30 14.34 18.16 4.44
C GLY A 30 13.17 17.58 5.25
N LYS A 31 11.94 17.85 4.78
CA LYS A 31 10.71 17.41 5.44
C LYS A 31 10.00 16.31 4.65
N ARG A 32 9.34 15.39 5.35
CA ARG A 32 8.43 14.39 4.78
C ARG A 32 7.00 14.73 5.21
N PRO A 33 6.10 15.09 4.27
CA PRO A 33 4.70 15.22 4.59
C PRO A 33 4.10 13.83 4.85
N LEU A 34 3.35 13.71 5.94
CA LEU A 34 2.55 12.55 6.31
C LEU A 34 1.08 12.93 6.32
N GLY A 35 0.24 12.15 5.65
CA GLY A 35 -1.21 12.16 5.85
C GLY A 35 -1.57 11.11 6.90
N ILE A 36 -2.11 11.54 8.03
CA ILE A 36 -2.54 10.65 9.12
C ILE A 36 -4.06 10.52 9.06
N PRO A 37 -4.62 9.38 8.63
CA PRO A 37 -6.07 9.14 8.64
C PRO A 37 -6.60 9.04 10.07
N THR A 38 -7.91 9.20 10.26
CA THR A 38 -8.53 9.01 11.59
C THR A 38 -8.44 7.55 12.03
N VAL A 39 -8.61 7.28 13.33
CA VAL A 39 -8.66 5.89 13.84
C VAL A 39 -9.75 5.08 13.11
N ARG A 40 -10.91 5.70 12.87
CA ARG A 40 -12.03 5.09 12.15
C ARG A 40 -11.64 4.69 10.72
N ASP A 41 -10.94 5.56 10.00
CA ASP A 41 -10.49 5.30 8.64
C ASP A 41 -9.38 4.26 8.58
N ARG A 42 -8.42 4.29 9.52
CA ARG A 42 -7.38 3.25 9.63
C ARG A 42 -7.98 1.87 9.88
N VAL A 43 -9.06 1.78 10.66
CA VAL A 43 -9.78 0.51 10.87
C VAL A 43 -10.44 0.04 9.58
N ALA A 44 -11.08 0.93 8.81
CA ALA A 44 -11.68 0.58 7.52
C ALA A 44 -10.62 0.13 6.49
N GLN A 45 -9.53 0.87 6.38
CA GLN A 45 -8.39 0.56 5.51
C GLN A 45 -7.75 -0.79 5.89
N GLN A 46 -7.53 -1.04 7.18
CA GLN A 46 -6.98 -2.30 7.64
C GLN A 46 -7.93 -3.47 7.39
N ALA A 47 -9.24 -3.29 7.58
CA ALA A 47 -10.22 -4.32 7.27
C ALA A 47 -10.23 -4.65 5.77
N ALA A 48 -10.16 -3.66 4.89
CA ALA A 48 -10.02 -3.89 3.46
C ALA A 48 -8.69 -4.60 3.12
N LYS A 49 -7.58 -4.18 3.74
CA LYS A 49 -6.27 -4.83 3.57
C LYS A 49 -6.33 -6.32 3.89
N LEU A 50 -6.95 -6.71 5.01
CA LEU A 50 -7.05 -8.12 5.40
C LEU A 50 -7.77 -9.00 4.36
N VAL A 51 -8.71 -8.44 3.62
CA VAL A 51 -9.44 -9.14 2.55
C VAL A 51 -8.67 -9.12 1.23
N LEU A 52 -8.04 -7.99 0.90
CA LEU A 52 -7.36 -7.79 -0.38
C LEU A 52 -5.96 -8.41 -0.43
N GLU A 53 -5.20 -8.35 0.67
CA GLU A 53 -3.83 -8.86 0.77
C GLU A 53 -3.67 -10.30 0.26
N PRO A 54 -4.48 -11.31 0.67
CA PRO A 54 -4.32 -12.67 0.18
C PRO A 54 -4.59 -12.81 -1.34
N ILE A 55 -5.44 -11.95 -1.92
CA ILE A 55 -5.74 -11.98 -3.36
C ILE A 55 -4.49 -11.57 -4.16
N PHE A 56 -3.81 -10.51 -3.74
CA PHE A 56 -2.62 -10.01 -4.43
C PHE A 56 -1.35 -10.78 -4.06
N GLU A 57 -1.24 -11.29 -2.83
CA GLU A 57 -0.12 -12.13 -2.41
C GLU A 57 0.02 -13.40 -3.24
N ALA A 58 -1.08 -13.93 -3.79
CA ALA A 58 -1.06 -15.09 -4.68
C ALA A 58 -0.27 -14.84 -5.98
N ASP A 59 -0.20 -13.60 -6.44
CA ASP A 59 0.39 -13.24 -7.73
C ASP A 59 1.72 -12.48 -7.61
N PHE A 60 2.04 -11.93 -6.43
CA PHE A 60 3.25 -11.13 -6.27
C PHE A 60 4.53 -11.95 -6.53
N ALA A 61 5.41 -11.37 -7.35
CA ALA A 61 6.68 -11.96 -7.71
C ALA A 61 7.50 -12.37 -6.47
N PRO A 62 8.21 -13.51 -6.49
CA PRO A 62 9.03 -13.95 -5.36
C PRO A 62 10.15 -12.97 -4.96
N CYS A 63 10.60 -12.13 -5.90
CA CYS A 63 11.61 -11.09 -5.68
C CYS A 63 11.05 -9.77 -5.13
N SER A 64 9.74 -9.67 -4.89
CA SER A 64 9.14 -8.51 -4.22
C SER A 64 9.11 -8.74 -2.71
N TYR A 65 9.73 -7.85 -1.94
CA TYR A 65 9.88 -8.00 -0.48
C TYR A 65 9.20 -6.91 0.34
N GLY A 66 8.98 -5.73 -0.22
CA GLY A 66 8.46 -4.57 0.52
C GLY A 66 6.97 -4.69 0.84
N PHE A 67 6.59 -4.33 2.07
CA PHE A 67 5.19 -4.26 2.53
C PHE A 67 4.38 -5.56 2.47
N ARG A 68 5.05 -6.72 2.41
CA ARG A 68 4.42 -8.04 2.29
C ARG A 68 4.48 -8.84 3.59
N PRO A 69 3.46 -9.66 3.91
CA PRO A 69 3.51 -10.56 5.05
C PRO A 69 4.66 -11.57 4.90
N LYS A 70 5.37 -11.83 6.00
CA LYS A 70 6.48 -12.80 6.08
C LYS A 70 7.67 -12.51 5.12
N ARG A 71 7.74 -11.30 4.55
CA ARG A 71 8.88 -10.80 3.79
C ARG A 71 9.59 -9.68 4.55
N SER A 72 10.88 -9.51 4.34
CA SER A 72 11.67 -8.48 5.03
C SER A 72 12.80 -7.93 4.15
N ALA A 73 13.30 -6.74 4.52
CA ALA A 73 14.48 -6.15 3.89
C ALA A 73 15.71 -7.07 4.01
N THR A 74 15.84 -7.83 5.11
CA THR A 74 16.91 -8.81 5.30
C THR A 74 16.89 -9.91 4.23
N GLN A 75 15.71 -10.40 3.84
CA GLN A 75 15.59 -11.38 2.76
C GLN A 75 16.02 -10.79 1.41
N ALA A 76 15.71 -9.52 1.16
CA ALA A 76 16.14 -8.84 -0.06
C ALA A 76 17.68 -8.71 -0.11
N MET A 77 18.32 -8.35 1.01
CA MET A 77 19.77 -8.30 1.13
C MET A 77 20.42 -9.67 0.91
N GLU A 78 19.83 -10.74 1.43
CA GLU A 78 20.33 -12.10 1.22
C GLU A 78 20.26 -12.52 -0.25
N ARG A 79 19.22 -12.09 -1.00
CA ARG A 79 19.16 -12.33 -2.43
C ARG A 79 20.29 -11.64 -3.19
N LEU A 80 20.66 -10.42 -2.79
CA LEU A 80 21.83 -9.73 -3.36
C LEU A 80 23.13 -10.46 -3.02
N ARG A 81 23.29 -10.91 -1.77
CA ARG A 81 24.48 -11.66 -1.33
C ARG A 81 24.67 -12.94 -2.12
N THR A 82 23.62 -13.73 -2.26
CA THR A 82 23.63 -14.98 -3.05
C THR A 82 23.87 -14.71 -4.53
N GLY A 83 23.25 -13.67 -5.09
CA GLY A 83 23.48 -13.28 -6.48
C GLY A 83 24.94 -12.92 -6.77
N PHE A 84 25.61 -12.25 -5.84
CA PHE A 84 27.04 -11.97 -5.98
C PHE A 84 27.89 -13.25 -6.04
N ILE A 85 27.58 -14.24 -5.20
CA ILE A 85 28.24 -15.56 -5.19
C ILE A 85 27.97 -16.33 -6.49
N GLU A 86 26.75 -16.20 -7.05
CA GLU A 86 26.35 -16.77 -8.34
C GLU A 86 27.03 -16.10 -9.55
N GLY A 87 27.78 -15.00 -9.34
CA GLY A 87 28.54 -14.31 -10.38
C GLY A 87 27.90 -13.03 -10.91
N TYR A 88 26.77 -12.57 -10.36
CA TYR A 88 26.18 -11.28 -10.70
C TYR A 88 26.96 -10.15 -10.01
N ARG A 89 27.87 -9.51 -10.75
CA ARG A 89 28.82 -8.52 -10.22
C ARG A 89 28.41 -7.06 -10.40
N PHE A 90 27.35 -6.81 -11.17
CA PHE A 90 26.86 -5.46 -11.46
C PHE A 90 25.45 -5.31 -10.92
N VAL A 91 25.18 -4.16 -10.30
CA VAL A 91 23.86 -3.78 -9.79
C VAL A 91 23.41 -2.56 -10.56
N VAL A 92 22.14 -2.57 -10.95
CA VAL A 92 21.49 -1.38 -11.50
C VAL A 92 20.49 -0.89 -10.47
N GLU A 93 20.73 0.32 -9.96
CA GLU A 93 19.89 0.95 -8.96
C GLU A 93 18.84 1.84 -9.64
N PHE A 94 17.59 1.67 -9.23
CA PHE A 94 16.47 2.48 -9.69
C PHE A 94 15.61 2.86 -8.50
N ASP A 95 15.16 4.10 -8.50
CA ASP A 95 14.17 4.61 -7.54
C ASP A 95 13.10 5.41 -8.29
N ILE A 96 11.87 5.41 -7.77
CA ILE A 96 10.76 6.18 -8.33
C ILE A 96 10.61 7.45 -7.51
N ALA A 97 10.92 8.59 -8.13
CA ALA A 97 10.72 9.90 -7.52
C ALA A 97 9.25 10.07 -7.14
N ASN A 98 9.00 10.52 -5.90
CA ASN A 98 7.68 10.91 -5.41
C ASN A 98 6.54 9.89 -5.71
N PHE A 99 6.82 8.58 -5.62
CA PHE A 99 5.90 7.52 -6.03
C PHE A 99 4.43 7.74 -5.60
N PHE A 100 4.18 7.98 -4.31
CA PHE A 100 2.81 8.16 -3.80
C PHE A 100 2.18 9.51 -4.16
N GLY A 101 2.96 10.53 -4.50
CA GLY A 101 2.46 11.82 -4.92
C GLY A 101 2.11 11.89 -6.42
N GLU A 102 2.70 10.99 -7.22
CA GLU A 102 2.58 10.98 -8.69
C GLU A 102 1.90 9.73 -9.25
N ILE A 103 1.45 8.82 -8.38
CA ILE A 103 0.75 7.60 -8.83
C ILE A 103 -0.58 7.95 -9.52
N ASP A 104 -0.77 7.44 -10.73
CA ASP A 104 -2.03 7.60 -11.45
C ASP A 104 -3.13 6.74 -10.81
N HIS A 105 -4.15 7.40 -10.23
CA HIS A 105 -5.23 6.74 -9.50
C HIS A 105 -6.15 5.91 -10.41
N GLU A 106 -6.38 6.34 -11.66
CA GLU A 106 -7.23 5.58 -12.58
C GLU A 106 -6.52 4.32 -13.06
N ARG A 107 -5.21 4.42 -13.36
CA ARG A 107 -4.39 3.25 -13.69
C ARG A 107 -4.27 2.29 -12.51
N LEU A 108 -4.07 2.81 -11.29
CA LEU A 108 -4.04 1.98 -10.08
C LEU A 108 -5.34 1.19 -9.89
N LEU A 109 -6.49 1.88 -9.97
CA LEU A 109 -7.79 1.22 -9.85
C LEU A 109 -8.07 0.23 -10.98
N ALA A 110 -7.61 0.52 -12.20
CA ALA A 110 -7.70 -0.42 -13.32
C ALA A 110 -6.93 -1.71 -13.04
N GLU A 111 -5.70 -1.63 -12.51
CA GLU A 111 -4.91 -2.82 -12.13
C GLU A 111 -5.58 -3.60 -10.99
N VAL A 112 -6.11 -2.92 -9.96
CA VAL A 112 -6.86 -3.58 -8.88
C VAL A 112 -8.10 -4.30 -9.41
N SER A 113 -8.81 -3.69 -10.36
CA SER A 113 -10.05 -4.25 -10.94
C SER A 113 -9.84 -5.55 -11.71
N ARG A 114 -8.61 -5.85 -12.15
CA ARG A 114 -8.28 -7.13 -12.79
C ARG A 114 -8.42 -8.32 -11.84
N ARG A 115 -8.28 -8.08 -10.53
CA ARG A 115 -8.35 -9.13 -9.50
C ARG A 115 -9.56 -8.99 -8.59
N VAL A 116 -10.14 -7.79 -8.50
CA VAL A 116 -11.29 -7.48 -7.64
C VAL A 116 -12.46 -7.02 -8.50
N SER A 117 -13.51 -7.84 -8.58
CA SER A 117 -14.72 -7.53 -9.37
C SER A 117 -15.83 -6.82 -8.58
N ASP A 118 -15.79 -6.83 -7.23
CA ASP A 118 -16.81 -6.16 -6.42
C ASP A 118 -16.68 -4.63 -6.56
N ARG A 119 -17.66 -4.03 -7.26
CA ARG A 119 -17.74 -2.59 -7.51
C ARG A 119 -17.81 -1.76 -6.22
N ARG A 120 -18.37 -2.28 -5.13
CA ARG A 120 -18.43 -1.58 -3.84
C ARG A 120 -17.05 -1.47 -3.21
N VAL A 121 -16.22 -2.51 -3.34
CA VAL A 121 -14.84 -2.47 -2.87
C VAL A 121 -14.01 -1.50 -3.71
N LEU A 122 -14.14 -1.53 -5.04
CA LEU A 122 -13.45 -0.56 -5.91
C LEU A 122 -13.87 0.88 -5.61
N LYS A 123 -15.16 1.13 -5.38
CA LYS A 123 -15.67 2.44 -4.95
C LYS A 123 -15.09 2.85 -3.60
N LEU A 124 -15.00 1.93 -2.63
CA LEU A 124 -14.41 2.18 -1.32
C LEU A 124 -12.93 2.57 -1.41
N LEU A 125 -12.15 1.84 -2.22
CA LEU A 125 -10.72 2.16 -2.44
C LEU A 125 -10.56 3.55 -3.06
N ARG A 126 -11.40 3.90 -4.04
CA ARG A 126 -11.40 5.23 -4.68
C ARG A 126 -11.64 6.36 -3.68
N LEU A 127 -12.33 6.13 -2.56
CA LEU A 127 -12.54 7.17 -1.54
C LEU A 127 -11.25 7.52 -0.78
N TRP A 128 -10.23 6.66 -0.78
CA TRP A 128 -8.97 6.89 -0.05
C TRP A 128 -7.85 7.46 -0.91
N LEU A 129 -8.04 7.50 -2.23
CA LEU A 129 -7.10 8.02 -3.22
C LEU A 129 -7.42 9.49 -3.51
#